data_AF-A0A842MP98-F1
#
_entry.id   AF-A0A842MP98-F1
#
_cell.length_a   1.000
_cell.length_b   1.000
_cell.length_c   1.000
_cell.angle_alpha   90.00
_cell.angle_beta   90.00
_cell.angle_gamma   90.00
#
_symmetry.space_group_name_H-M   'P 1'
#
loop_
_entity.id
_entity.type
_entity.pdbx_description
1 polymer ?
#
loop_
_entity_poly.entity_id
_entity_poly.type
_entity_poly.pdbx_seq_one_letter_code
_entity_poly.pdbx_strand_id
1 'polypeptide(L)'
;MHTDADRKLIEILKIISEFNQPIGARIIARKLKERGYNLDERTVRYHLRILDERGLTENLGYAGRVITEKGLEEIKHALVKDRIGFVLAKIESLIFKMNFDLEKRKGKVVVNTALVDAANFKKAFEIVKKVILAGYSVSPYVKVSKEGEFIGNYRVPEGKVLIATICSITIDGILHHAGVPVS
;
A
#
# COMPACT_ATOMS: atom_id res chain seq x y z
N MET A 1 6.65 11.05 6.63
CA MET A 1 6.12 10.46 7.89
C MET A 1 5.10 11.40 8.50
N HIS A 2 3.93 10.93 8.91
CA HIS A 2 3.01 11.72 9.73
C HIS A 2 3.61 11.85 11.13
N THR A 3 3.53 13.04 11.72
CA THR A 3 3.87 13.19 13.14
C THR A 3 2.86 12.40 13.98
N ASP A 4 3.23 12.00 15.20
CA ASP A 4 2.29 11.34 16.11
C ASP A 4 1.02 12.19 16.35
N ALA A 5 1.17 13.52 16.28
CA ALA A 5 0.05 14.47 16.32
C ALA A 5 -0.89 14.34 15.11
N ASP A 6 -0.36 14.18 13.89
CA ASP A 6 -1.19 14.03 12.68
C ASP A 6 -2.00 12.73 12.69
N ARG A 7 -1.40 11.63 13.18
CA ARG A 7 -2.13 10.34 13.30
C ARG A 7 -3.31 10.44 14.24
N LYS A 8 -3.16 11.14 15.37
CA LYS A 8 -4.24 11.37 16.34
C LYS A 8 -5.36 12.22 15.74
N LEU A 9 -5.02 13.26 14.97
CA LEU A 9 -6.01 14.10 14.28
C LEU A 9 -6.82 13.32 13.25
N ILE A 10 -6.16 12.52 12.41
CA ILE A 10 -6.83 11.64 11.43
C ILE A 10 -7.75 10.62 12.13
N GLU A 11 -7.29 10.02 13.23
CA GLU A 11 -8.11 9.04 13.94
C GLU A 11 -9.34 9.67 14.61
N ILE A 12 -9.22 10.90 15.14
CA ILE A 12 -10.37 11.69 15.61
C ILE A 12 -11.37 11.94 14.48
N LEU A 13 -10.90 12.35 13.30
CA LEU A 13 -11.76 12.56 12.13
C LEU A 13 -12.50 11.29 11.72
N LYS A 14 -11.80 10.14 11.67
CA LYS A 14 -12.44 8.84 11.40
C LYS A 14 -13.54 8.52 12.40
N ILE A 15 -13.27 8.70 13.70
CA ILE A 15 -14.28 8.48 14.74
C ILE A 15 -15.50 9.36 14.52
N ILE A 16 -15.34 10.65 14.21
CA ILE A 16 -16.47 11.55 13.94
C ILE A 16 -17.25 11.10 12.70
N SER A 17 -16.56 10.66 11.64
CA SER A 17 -17.20 10.21 10.39
C SER A 17 -18.09 8.97 10.52
N GLU A 18 -17.94 8.19 11.60
CA GLU A 18 -18.75 6.99 11.85
C GLU A 18 -20.12 7.29 12.47
N PHE A 19 -20.38 8.54 12.86
CA PHE A 19 -21.62 8.94 13.51
C PHE A 19 -22.44 9.86 12.60
N ASN A 20 -23.73 9.56 12.47
CA ASN A 20 -24.70 10.39 11.75
C ASN A 20 -25.23 11.58 12.59
N GLN A 21 -24.72 11.76 13.81
CA GLN A 21 -25.14 12.83 14.73
C GLN A 21 -23.91 13.50 15.34
N PRO A 22 -24.02 14.77 15.79
CA PRO A 22 -22.91 15.47 16.41
C PRO A 22 -22.39 14.71 17.64
N ILE A 23 -21.06 14.60 17.77
CA ILE A 23 -20.44 13.89 18.90
C ILE A 23 -19.51 14.77 19.72
N GLY A 24 -19.52 14.56 21.03
CA GLY A 24 -18.70 15.28 22.00
C GLY A 24 -17.35 14.62 22.28
N ALA A 25 -16.42 15.41 22.83
CA ALA A 25 -15.06 14.98 23.16
C ALA A 25 -14.99 13.73 24.06
N ARG A 26 -15.96 13.55 24.97
CA ARG A 26 -16.03 12.39 25.87
C ARG A 26 -16.20 11.07 25.12
N ILE A 27 -17.08 11.04 24.12
CA ILE A 27 -17.34 9.86 23.29
C ILE A 27 -16.10 9.57 22.44
N ILE A 28 -15.52 10.61 21.85
CA ILE A 28 -14.32 10.51 21.03
C ILE A 28 -13.14 9.95 21.83
N ALA A 29 -12.89 10.46 23.05
CA ALA A 29 -11.82 9.96 23.93
C ALA A 29 -11.98 8.47 24.27
N ARG A 30 -13.22 8.02 24.54
CA ARG A 30 -13.51 6.61 24.77
C ARG A 30 -13.20 5.75 23.53
N LYS A 31 -13.65 6.18 22.35
CA LYS A 31 -13.42 5.49 21.08
C LYS A 31 -11.94 5.44 20.69
N LEU A 32 -11.21 6.51 20.95
CA LEU A 32 -9.75 6.55 20.79
C LEU A 32 -9.06 5.51 21.66
N LYS A 33 -9.48 5.39 22.93
CA LYS A 33 -8.94 4.38 23.86
C LYS A 33 -9.20 2.95 23.40
N GLU A 34 -10.40 2.68 22.87
CA GLU A 34 -10.75 1.39 22.24
C GLU A 34 -9.81 1.06 21.05
N ARG A 35 -9.25 2.08 20.38
CA ARG A 35 -8.31 1.95 19.26
C ARG A 35 -6.83 2.03 19.67
N GLY A 36 -6.54 2.01 20.97
CA GLY A 36 -5.18 2.05 21.49
C GLY A 36 -4.57 3.45 21.68
N TYR A 37 -5.35 4.52 21.49
CA TYR A 37 -4.92 5.89 21.74
C TYR A 37 -5.35 6.34 23.14
N ASN A 38 -4.39 6.50 24.06
CA ASN A 38 -4.65 7.03 25.40
C ASN A 38 -4.67 8.56 25.39
N LEU A 39 -5.83 9.13 25.06
CA LEU A 39 -6.07 10.58 25.12
C LEU A 39 -7.24 10.88 26.06
N ASP A 40 -7.03 11.84 26.96
CA ASP A 40 -8.10 12.35 27.81
C ASP A 40 -9.03 13.33 27.07
N GLU A 41 -10.18 13.62 27.66
CA GLU A 41 -11.19 14.50 27.05
C GLU A 41 -10.69 15.94 26.82
N ARG A 42 -9.78 16.44 27.66
CA ARG A 42 -9.22 17.80 27.52
C ARG A 42 -8.30 17.87 26.30
N THR A 43 -7.49 16.85 26.10
CA THR A 43 -6.58 16.70 24.97
C THR A 43 -7.37 16.50 23.68
N VAL A 44 -8.45 15.72 23.72
CA VAL A 44 -9.36 15.60 22.59
C VAL A 44 -10.01 16.94 22.24
N ARG A 45 -10.45 17.74 23.21
CA ARG A 45 -10.96 19.10 22.95
C ARG A 45 -9.93 20.01 22.29
N TYR A 46 -8.66 19.90 22.67
CA TYR A 46 -7.57 20.64 22.03
C TYR A 46 -7.42 20.24 20.55
N HIS A 47 -7.40 18.94 20.25
CA HIS A 47 -7.35 18.46 18.86
C HIS A 47 -8.58 18.87 18.04
N LEU A 48 -9.77 18.83 18.64
CA LEU A 48 -11.00 19.28 17.97
C LEU A 48 -10.94 20.76 17.58
N ARG A 49 -10.35 21.64 18.41
CA ARG A 49 -10.15 23.04 18.03
C ARG A 49 -9.25 23.17 16.79
N ILE A 50 -8.18 22.39 16.72
CA ILE A 50 -7.30 22.35 15.55
C ILE A 50 -8.05 21.88 14.29
N LEU A 51 -8.92 20.88 14.42
CA LEU A 51 -9.74 20.38 13.32
C LEU A 51 -10.79 21.42 12.87
N ASP A 52 -11.40 22.12 13.82
CA ASP A 52 -12.34 23.22 13.59
C ASP A 52 -11.63 24.37 12.84
N GLU A 53 -10.44 24.79 13.31
CA GLU A 53 -9.60 25.83 12.67
C GLU A 53 -9.17 25.46 11.24
N ARG A 54 -8.98 24.16 10.96
CA ARG A 54 -8.65 23.65 9.61
C ARG A 54 -9.88 23.48 8.71
N GLY A 55 -11.08 23.67 9.25
CA GLY A 55 -12.35 23.46 8.54
C GLY A 55 -12.66 21.98 8.27
N LEU A 56 -12.08 21.06 9.04
CA LEU A 56 -12.28 19.61 8.90
C LEU A 56 -13.45 19.10 9.75
N THR A 57 -13.81 19.86 10.79
CA THR A 57 -14.99 19.65 11.63
C THR A 57 -15.73 20.96 11.82
N GLU A 58 -17.02 20.87 12.15
CA GLU A 58 -17.84 22.01 12.51
C GLU A 58 -18.36 21.83 13.95
N ASN A 59 -18.23 22.88 14.76
CA ASN A 59 -18.62 22.88 16.16
C ASN A 59 -20.06 23.41 16.33
N LEU A 60 -20.98 22.53 16.72
CA LEU A 60 -22.39 22.84 16.96
C LEU A 60 -22.69 23.10 18.46
N GLY A 61 -21.70 23.58 19.21
CA GLY A 61 -21.83 23.90 20.62
C GLY A 61 -22.04 22.67 21.49
N TYR A 62 -23.13 22.64 22.27
CA TYR A 62 -23.46 21.54 23.18
C TYR A 62 -23.74 20.21 22.46
N ALA A 63 -24.19 20.26 21.21
CA ALA A 63 -24.46 19.06 20.42
C ALA A 63 -23.15 18.30 20.11
N GLY A 64 -22.02 18.99 19.96
CA GLY A 64 -20.73 18.38 19.64
C GLY A 64 -20.20 18.82 18.29
N ARG A 65 -19.48 17.93 17.59
CA ARG A 65 -18.91 18.19 16.26
C ARG A 65 -19.51 17.28 15.22
N VAL A 66 -19.64 17.83 14.02
CA VAL A 66 -19.87 17.07 12.79
C VAL A 66 -18.64 17.17 11.90
N ILE A 67 -18.43 16.17 11.04
CA ILE A 67 -17.38 16.20 10.04
C ILE A 67 -17.83 17.01 8.83
N THR A 68 -16.92 17.77 8.23
CA THR A 68 -17.18 18.48 6.98
C THR A 68 -16.83 17.61 5.77
N GLU A 69 -17.22 18.02 4.57
CA GLU A 69 -16.79 17.35 3.32
C GLU A 69 -15.26 17.35 3.19
N LYS A 70 -14.61 18.48 3.49
CA LYS A 70 -13.15 18.60 3.55
C LYS A 70 -12.52 17.63 4.57
N GLY A 71 -13.17 17.42 5.71
CA GLY A 71 -12.76 16.42 6.71
C GLY A 71 -12.81 14.99 6.16
N LEU A 72 -13.85 14.65 5.38
CA LEU A 72 -13.97 13.34 4.72
C LEU A 72 -12.90 13.15 3.64
N GLU A 73 -12.60 14.20 2.87
CA GLU A 73 -11.51 14.16 1.89
C GLU A 73 -10.15 13.94 2.56
N GLU A 74 -9.87 14.62 3.68
CA GLU A 74 -8.64 14.45 4.44
C GLU A 74 -8.44 13.00 4.91
N ILE A 75 -9.52 12.34 5.37
CA ILE A 75 -9.48 10.91 5.72
C ILE A 75 -9.09 10.07 4.50
N LYS A 76 -9.70 10.32 3.34
CA LYS A 76 -9.38 9.59 2.10
C LYS A 76 -7.92 9.78 1.70
N HIS A 77 -7.41 11.01 1.75
CA HIS A 77 -6.02 11.32 1.44
C HIS A 77 -5.04 10.64 2.40
N ALA A 78 -5.33 10.63 3.70
CA ALA A 78 -4.52 9.93 4.69
C ALA A 78 -4.45 8.42 4.42
N LEU A 79 -5.59 7.79 4.09
CA LEU A 79 -5.64 6.37 3.72
C LEU A 79 -4.81 6.05 2.46
N VAL A 80 -4.86 6.91 1.44
CA VAL A 80 -4.04 6.75 0.23
C VAL A 80 -2.55 6.85 0.56
N LYS A 81 -2.15 7.81 1.40
CA LYS A 81 -0.75 8.02 1.77
C LYS A 81 -0.18 6.89 2.62
N ASP A 82 -0.95 6.37 3.59
CA ASP A 82 -0.55 5.20 4.36
C ASP A 82 -0.36 3.96 3.46
N ARG A 83 -1.23 3.80 2.46
CA ARG A 83 -1.09 2.74 1.45
C ARG A 83 0.18 2.90 0.62
N ILE A 84 0.52 4.12 0.20
CA ILE A 84 1.75 4.41 -0.55
C ILE A 84 2.98 4.06 0.30
N GLY A 85 3.00 4.45 1.58
CA GLY A 85 4.11 4.12 2.48
C GLY A 85 4.31 2.61 2.63
N PHE A 86 3.22 1.84 2.74
CA PHE A 86 3.29 0.37 2.76
C PHE A 86 3.84 -0.21 1.44
N VAL A 87 3.43 0.32 0.29
CA VAL A 87 3.93 -0.12 -1.03
C VAL A 87 5.42 0.17 -1.16
N LEU A 88 5.88 1.37 -0.78
CA LEU A 88 7.30 1.75 -0.83
C LEU A 88 8.15 0.83 0.04
N ALA A 89 7.76 0.60 1.30
CA ALA A 89 8.47 -0.32 2.20
C ALA A 89 8.55 -1.76 1.62
N LYS A 90 7.51 -2.19 0.90
CA LYS A 90 7.53 -3.49 0.21
C LYS A 90 8.50 -3.51 -0.96
N ILE A 91 8.57 -2.43 -1.75
CA ILE A 91 9.53 -2.28 -2.86
C ILE A 91 10.97 -2.28 -2.33
N GLU A 92 11.26 -1.48 -1.29
CA GLU A 92 12.57 -1.46 -0.64
C GLU A 92 12.97 -2.84 -0.12
N SER A 93 12.03 -3.57 0.50
CA SER A 93 12.27 -4.94 0.95
C SER A 93 12.60 -5.89 -0.21
N LEU A 94 11.98 -5.71 -1.38
CA LEU A 94 12.28 -6.51 -2.58
C LEU A 94 13.67 -6.19 -3.14
N ILE A 95 14.04 -4.90 -3.20
CA ILE A 95 15.36 -4.43 -3.61
C ILE A 95 16.45 -5.03 -2.72
N PHE A 96 16.25 -5.00 -1.39
CA PHE A 96 17.21 -5.56 -0.44
C PHE A 96 17.34 -7.09 -0.52
N LYS A 97 16.26 -7.81 -0.87
CA LYS A 97 16.26 -9.29 -0.92
C LYS A 97 16.81 -9.86 -2.23
N MET A 98 16.84 -9.07 -3.29
CA MET A 98 17.43 -9.50 -4.56
C MET A 98 18.96 -9.39 -4.50
N ASN A 99 19.66 -10.15 -5.35
CA ASN A 99 21.13 -10.18 -5.35
C ASN A 99 21.70 -10.60 -6.72
N PHE A 100 21.04 -10.14 -7.79
CA PHE A 100 21.46 -10.45 -9.15
C PHE A 100 22.78 -9.75 -9.48
N ASP A 101 23.79 -10.54 -9.82
CA ASP A 101 25.11 -10.11 -10.25
C ASP A 101 25.15 -10.10 -11.79
N LEU A 102 25.42 -8.93 -12.38
CA LEU A 102 25.46 -8.73 -13.84
C LEU A 102 26.62 -9.47 -14.50
N GLU A 103 27.78 -9.55 -13.85
CA GLU A 103 28.98 -10.19 -14.39
C GLU A 103 28.81 -11.71 -14.40
N LYS A 104 28.33 -12.26 -13.28
CA LYS A 104 28.07 -13.70 -13.13
C LYS A 104 26.75 -14.14 -13.78
N ARG A 105 25.90 -13.19 -14.17
CA ARG A 105 24.54 -13.40 -14.68
C ARG A 105 23.71 -14.34 -13.80
N LYS A 106 23.85 -14.20 -12.48
CA LYS A 106 23.29 -15.12 -11.50
C LYS A 106 22.85 -14.38 -10.25
N GLY A 107 21.77 -14.88 -9.64
CA GLY A 107 21.23 -14.37 -8.38
C GLY A 107 19.71 -14.32 -8.43
N LYS A 108 19.11 -13.82 -7.35
CA LYS A 108 17.68 -13.61 -7.21
C LYS A 108 17.29 -12.31 -7.89
N VAL A 109 16.20 -12.36 -8.66
CA VAL A 109 15.56 -11.20 -9.30
C VAL A 109 14.14 -11.03 -8.76
N VAL A 110 13.56 -9.85 -8.94
CA VAL A 110 12.16 -9.59 -8.63
C VAL A 110 11.33 -9.90 -9.87
N VAL A 111 10.24 -10.65 -9.70
CA VAL A 111 9.35 -11.03 -10.80
C VAL A 111 7.92 -10.58 -10.54
N ASN A 112 7.24 -10.18 -11.61
CA ASN A 112 5.78 -10.11 -11.64
C ASN A 112 5.23 -11.52 -11.87
N THR A 113 4.09 -11.86 -11.28
CA THR A 113 3.46 -13.16 -11.46
C THR A 113 2.01 -12.99 -11.90
N ALA A 114 1.57 -13.79 -12.85
CA ALA A 114 0.20 -13.85 -13.33
C ALA A 114 -0.27 -15.31 -13.35
N LEU A 115 -1.45 -15.56 -12.80
CA LEU A 115 -2.11 -16.87 -12.84
C LEU A 115 -3.10 -16.88 -13.98
N VAL A 116 -3.05 -17.93 -14.79
CA VAL A 116 -3.91 -18.15 -15.93
C VAL A 116 -4.54 -19.53 -15.79
N ASP A 117 -5.79 -19.70 -16.21
CA ASP A 117 -6.37 -21.04 -16.35
C ASP A 117 -5.54 -21.87 -17.32
N ALA A 118 -5.28 -23.13 -16.98
CA ALA A 118 -4.49 -24.04 -17.82
C ALA A 118 -5.06 -24.14 -19.24
N ALA A 119 -6.40 -24.12 -19.37
CA ALA A 119 -7.10 -24.11 -20.66
C ALA A 119 -6.79 -22.87 -21.52
N ASN A 120 -6.50 -21.73 -20.90
CA ASN A 120 -6.23 -20.46 -21.57
C ASN A 120 -4.73 -20.16 -21.74
N PHE A 121 -3.85 -20.98 -21.17
CA PHE A 121 -2.42 -20.72 -21.11
C PHE A 121 -1.80 -20.46 -22.49
N LYS A 122 -2.08 -21.30 -23.49
CA LYS A 122 -1.48 -21.15 -24.83
C LYS A 122 -1.80 -19.79 -25.45
N LYS A 123 -3.07 -19.37 -25.37
CA LYS A 123 -3.51 -18.08 -25.91
C LYS A 123 -2.87 -16.91 -25.15
N ALA A 124 -2.82 -16.98 -23.82
CA ALA A 124 -2.19 -15.95 -23.01
C ALA A 124 -0.68 -15.84 -23.28
N PHE A 125 0.03 -16.97 -23.38
CA PHE A 125 1.47 -17.00 -23.60
C PHE A 125 1.87 -16.46 -24.99
N GLU A 126 1.06 -16.69 -26.02
CA GLU A 126 1.28 -16.07 -27.34
C GLU A 126 1.19 -14.54 -27.29
N ILE A 127 0.29 -13.98 -26.47
CA ILE A 127 0.20 -12.53 -26.26
C ILE A 127 1.45 -12.03 -25.53
N VAL A 128 1.84 -12.70 -24.43
CA VAL A 128 3.06 -12.36 -23.67
C VAL A 128 4.28 -12.36 -24.59
N LYS A 129 4.42 -13.39 -25.43
CA LYS A 129 5.51 -13.50 -26.40
C LYS A 129 5.52 -12.32 -27.39
N LYS A 130 4.37 -11.95 -27.95
CA LYS A 130 4.28 -10.79 -28.87
C LYS A 130 4.72 -9.49 -28.21
N VAL A 131 4.29 -9.24 -26.97
CA VAL A 131 4.66 -8.04 -26.21
C VAL A 131 6.16 -8.00 -25.92
N ILE A 132 6.75 -9.14 -25.52
CA ILE A 132 8.19 -9.25 -25.29
C ILE A 132 8.98 -8.99 -26.57
N LEU A 133 8.59 -9.62 -27.69
CA LEU A 133 9.26 -9.45 -28.99
C LEU A 133 9.13 -8.03 -29.56
N ALA A 134 8.08 -7.31 -29.18
CA ALA A 134 7.91 -5.90 -29.54
C ALA A 134 8.76 -4.94 -28.66
N GLY A 135 9.54 -5.46 -27.69
CA GLY A 135 10.46 -4.66 -26.88
C GLY A 135 9.83 -3.97 -25.66
N TYR A 136 8.59 -4.30 -25.32
CA TYR A 136 7.90 -3.69 -24.16
C TYR A 136 8.27 -4.31 -22.81
N SER A 137 9.05 -5.40 -22.80
CA SER A 137 9.47 -6.07 -21.58
C SER A 137 10.87 -5.64 -21.17
N VAL A 138 11.07 -5.50 -19.85
CA VAL A 138 12.39 -5.28 -19.23
C VAL A 138 13.38 -6.39 -19.58
N SER A 139 12.89 -7.61 -19.79
CA SER A 139 13.71 -8.77 -20.11
C SER A 139 12.95 -9.76 -20.99
N PRO A 140 13.64 -10.49 -21.89
CA PRO A 140 13.01 -11.56 -22.65
C PRO A 140 12.76 -12.84 -21.83
N TYR A 141 13.31 -12.95 -20.62
CA TYR A 141 13.18 -14.17 -19.82
C TYR A 141 11.82 -14.26 -19.13
N VAL A 142 11.21 -15.44 -19.28
CA VAL A 142 9.94 -15.79 -18.66
C VAL A 142 10.08 -17.15 -18.00
N LYS A 143 9.58 -17.27 -16.78
CA LYS A 143 9.40 -18.57 -16.12
C LYS A 143 7.93 -18.97 -16.17
N VAL A 144 7.66 -20.21 -16.55
CA VAL A 144 6.33 -20.80 -16.49
C VAL A 144 6.37 -21.90 -15.45
N SER A 145 5.39 -21.90 -14.54
CA SER A 145 5.23 -22.95 -13.53
C SER A 145 3.83 -23.54 -13.60
N LYS A 146 3.76 -24.86 -13.65
CA LYS A 146 2.49 -25.61 -13.74
C LYS A 146 1.91 -25.85 -12.36
N GLU A 147 0.66 -26.32 -12.33
CA GLU A 147 0.00 -26.82 -11.14
C GLU A 147 0.94 -27.61 -10.21
N GLY A 148 0.88 -27.31 -8.92
CA GLY A 148 1.66 -28.00 -7.89
C GLY A 148 3.13 -27.58 -7.80
N GLU A 149 3.69 -26.93 -8.83
CA GLU A 149 5.04 -26.38 -8.79
C GLU A 149 5.14 -25.11 -7.93
N PHE A 150 6.36 -24.69 -7.62
CA PHE A 150 6.63 -23.54 -6.77
C PHE A 150 7.39 -22.43 -7.51
N ILE A 151 7.00 -21.19 -7.20
CA ILE A 151 7.81 -20.00 -7.44
C ILE A 151 8.06 -19.26 -6.12
N GLY A 152 9.31 -19.29 -5.66
CA GLY A 152 9.62 -18.89 -4.29
C GLY A 152 8.80 -19.73 -3.30
N ASN A 153 7.99 -19.07 -2.47
CA ASN A 153 7.12 -19.72 -1.48
C ASN A 153 5.68 -19.92 -1.97
N TYR A 154 5.38 -19.61 -3.23
CA TYR A 154 4.05 -19.71 -3.80
C TYR A 154 3.88 -21.01 -4.57
N ARG A 155 2.92 -21.85 -4.17
CA ARG A 155 2.52 -23.07 -4.88
C ARG A 155 1.43 -22.75 -5.90
N VAL A 156 1.61 -23.18 -7.15
CA VAL A 156 0.61 -22.97 -8.20
C VAL A 156 -0.65 -23.80 -7.90
N PRO A 157 -1.85 -23.18 -7.86
CA PRO A 157 -3.10 -23.88 -7.60
C PRO A 157 -3.49 -24.88 -8.69
N GLU A 158 -4.42 -25.78 -8.34
CA GLU A 158 -5.03 -26.72 -9.28
C GLU A 158 -5.74 -26.00 -10.43
N GLY A 159 -5.62 -26.55 -11.65
CA GLY A 159 -6.19 -26.00 -12.87
C GLY A 159 -5.54 -24.69 -13.36
N LYS A 160 -4.46 -24.22 -12.73
CA LYS A 160 -3.78 -22.96 -13.06
C LYS A 160 -2.37 -23.18 -13.59
N VAL A 161 -1.90 -22.19 -14.35
CA VAL A 161 -0.50 -22.02 -14.76
C VAL A 161 -0.04 -20.63 -14.35
N LEU A 162 1.14 -20.54 -13.75
CA LEU A 162 1.76 -19.28 -13.37
C LEU A 162 2.78 -18.85 -14.41
N ILE A 163 2.69 -17.60 -14.85
CA ILE A 163 3.67 -16.94 -15.73
C ILE A 163 4.38 -15.88 -14.89
N ALA A 164 5.72 -15.91 -14.89
CA ALA A 164 6.55 -14.95 -14.20
C ALA A 164 7.49 -14.21 -15.15
N THR A 165 7.46 -12.88 -15.09
CA THR A 165 8.29 -11.98 -15.90
C THR A 165 9.15 -11.10 -15.00
N ILE A 166 10.33 -10.69 -15.46
CA ILE A 166 11.22 -9.82 -14.67
C ILE A 166 10.56 -8.46 -14.45
N CYS A 167 10.56 -7.99 -13.20
CA CYS A 167 10.06 -6.68 -12.82
C CYS A 167 11.14 -5.61 -12.98
N SER A 168 10.75 -4.37 -13.31
CA SER A 168 11.66 -3.21 -13.40
C SER A 168 12.41 -2.93 -12.10
N ILE A 169 11.83 -3.25 -10.95
CA ILE A 169 12.49 -3.16 -9.63
C ILE A 169 13.81 -3.96 -9.59
N THR A 170 13.97 -4.97 -10.47
CA THR A 170 15.25 -5.67 -10.62
C THR A 170 16.35 -4.74 -11.12
N ILE A 171 16.05 -3.81 -12.03
CA ILE A 171 17.01 -2.80 -12.50
C ILE A 171 17.37 -1.88 -11.32
N ASP A 172 16.37 -1.42 -10.58
CA ASP A 172 16.57 -0.53 -9.43
C ASP A 172 17.51 -1.18 -8.39
N GLY A 173 17.33 -2.47 -8.09
CA GLY A 173 18.21 -3.17 -7.18
C GLY A 173 19.61 -3.45 -7.74
N ILE A 174 19.77 -3.62 -9.05
CA ILE A 174 21.11 -3.70 -9.68
C ILE A 174 21.85 -2.36 -9.50
N LEU A 175 21.18 -1.24 -9.81
CA LEU A 175 21.75 0.11 -9.67
C LEU A 175 22.09 0.40 -8.20
N HIS A 176 21.18 0.09 -7.29
CA HIS A 176 21.38 0.29 -5.86
C HIS A 176 22.59 -0.51 -5.33
N HIS A 177 22.76 -1.77 -5.72
CA HIS A 177 23.93 -2.56 -5.32
C HIS A 177 25.25 -2.06 -5.93
N ALA A 178 25.19 -1.34 -7.05
CA ALA A 178 26.34 -0.66 -7.64
C ALA A 178 26.62 0.72 -7.02
N GLY A 179 25.86 1.13 -5.99
CA GLY A 179 26.00 2.43 -5.33
C GLY A 179 25.35 3.59 -6.09
N VAL A 180 24.50 3.30 -7.07
CA VAL A 180 23.75 4.32 -7.83
C VAL A 180 22.36 4.49 -7.20
N PRO A 181 22.04 5.68 -6.65
CA PRO A 181 20.74 5.93 -6.03
C PRO A 181 19.61 5.93 -7.06
N VAL A 182 18.47 5.37 -6.68
CA VAL A 182 17.24 5.26 -7.47
C VAL A 182 16.06 5.80 -6.66
N SER A 183 15.05 6.38 -7.31
CA SER A 183 13.96 7.15 -6.70
C SER A 183 12.63 6.39 -6.63
#